data_AF-A0ABD1GEF7-F1
#
_entry.id   AF-A0ABD1GEF7-F1
#
_cell.length_a   1.000
_cell.length_b   1.000
_cell.length_c   1.000
_cell.angle_alpha   90.00
_cell.angle_beta   90.00
_cell.angle_gamma   90.00
#
_symmetry.space_group_name_H-M   'P 1'
#
loop_
_entity.id
_entity.type
_entity.pdbx_description
1 polymer ?
#
loop_
_entity_poly.entity_id
_entity_poly.type
_entity_poly.pdbx_seq_one_letter_code
_entity_poly.pdbx_strand_id
1 'polypeptide(L)'
;MASPRTVNGESKDFPPRNHSFDKPKIIDASHILKHPHCASHPDHIVIILRGLPGNRKSYTAKLLHNFEVENGGTAPRIHSMDEYFMTEVES
;
A
#
# COMPACT_ATOMS: atom_id res chain seq x y z
N MET A 1 12.05 -17.40 37.69
CA MET A 1 11.42 -16.06 37.75
C MET A 1 11.80 -15.31 36.50
N ALA A 2 10.90 -15.19 35.53
CA ALA A 2 11.13 -14.42 34.30
C ALA A 2 10.17 -13.24 34.30
N SER A 3 10.73 -12.03 34.21
CA SER A 3 10.00 -10.76 34.22
C SER A 3 9.28 -10.56 32.88
N PRO A 4 8.01 -10.13 32.84
CA PRO A 4 7.32 -9.88 31.59
C PRO A 4 7.84 -8.58 30.95
N ARG A 5 8.17 -8.64 29.66
CA ARG A 5 8.51 -7.47 28.86
C ARG A 5 7.23 -6.75 28.47
N THR A 6 7.00 -5.57 29.03
CA THR A 6 5.95 -4.64 28.61
C THR A 6 6.31 -4.05 27.25
N VAL A 7 5.51 -4.32 26.22
CA VAL A 7 5.63 -3.65 24.92
C VAL A 7 4.83 -2.36 25.02
N ASN A 8 5.52 -1.22 24.96
CA ASN A 8 4.89 0.10 24.98
C ASN A 8 4.23 0.37 23.62
N GLY A 9 2.91 0.42 23.59
CA GLY A 9 2.15 0.90 22.43
C GLY A 9 2.17 2.42 22.38
N GLU A 10 3.15 2.99 21.68
CA GLU A 10 3.10 4.40 21.26
C GLU A 10 2.20 4.52 20.02
N SER A 11 0.95 4.91 20.23
CA SER A 11 0.09 5.47 19.18
C SER A 11 0.65 6.81 18.76
N LYS A 12 1.45 6.84 17.69
CA LYS A 12 1.84 8.09 17.04
C LYS A 12 0.60 8.71 16.41
N ASP A 13 0.07 9.76 17.03
CA ASP A 13 -0.96 10.62 16.47
C ASP A 13 -0.46 11.20 15.14
N PHE A 14 -1.05 10.76 14.04
CA PHE A 14 -0.78 11.33 12.73
C PHE A 14 -1.50 12.67 12.63
N PRO A 15 -0.81 13.78 12.30
CA PRO A 15 -1.47 15.07 12.18
C PRO A 15 -2.56 15.02 11.09
N PRO A 16 -3.71 15.70 11.29
CA PRO A 16 -4.79 15.73 10.30
C PRO A 16 -4.27 16.41 9.04
N ARG A 17 -4.03 15.61 8.00
CA ARG A 17 -3.53 16.10 6.72
C ARG A 17 -4.69 16.83 6.03
N ASN A 18 -4.59 18.14 5.90
CA ASN A 18 -5.46 18.95 5.05
C ASN A 18 -5.23 18.54 3.59
N HIS A 19 -5.90 17.46 3.17
CA HIS A 19 -5.97 17.08 1.77
C HIS A 19 -6.96 18.04 1.11
N SER A 20 -6.46 19.07 0.42
CA SER A 20 -7.24 19.69 -0.64
C SER A 20 -7.68 18.55 -1.56
N PHE A 21 -8.98 18.34 -1.69
CA PHE A 21 -9.52 17.36 -2.64
C PHE A 21 -9.34 17.95 -4.04
N ASP A 22 -8.10 17.93 -4.54
CA ASP A 22 -7.80 18.23 -5.92
C ASP A 22 -8.58 17.28 -6.82
N LYS A 23 -9.02 17.80 -7.97
CA LYS A 23 -9.77 17.01 -8.93
C LYS A 23 -8.97 15.75 -9.28
N PRO A 24 -9.63 14.56 -9.36
CA PRO A 24 -8.94 13.33 -9.68
C PRO A 24 -8.25 13.46 -11.04
N LYS A 25 -6.93 13.29 -11.05
CA LYS A 25 -6.12 13.34 -12.27
C LYS A 25 -6.06 11.94 -12.87
N ILE A 26 -6.52 11.79 -14.10
CA ILE A 26 -6.38 10.54 -14.86
C ILE A 26 -5.04 10.60 -15.59
N ILE A 27 -4.13 9.71 -15.22
CA ILE A 27 -2.84 9.54 -15.89
C ILE A 27 -2.60 8.05 -16.15
N ASP A 28 -1.90 7.75 -17.23
CA ASP A 28 -1.50 6.38 -17.52
C ASP A 28 -0.49 5.90 -16.47
N ALA A 29 -0.69 4.67 -15.99
CA ALA A 29 0.09 4.10 -14.89
C ALA A 29 1.58 3.97 -15.25
N SER A 30 1.93 3.84 -16.52
CA SER A 30 3.34 3.79 -16.95
C SER A 30 4.09 5.09 -16.68
N HIS A 31 3.40 6.23 -16.66
CA HIS A 31 4.02 7.51 -16.31
C HIS A 31 4.32 7.65 -14.81
N ILE A 32 3.80 6.75 -13.98
CA ILE A 32 4.12 6.67 -12.55
C ILE A 32 5.21 5.61 -12.38
N LEU A 33 5.02 4.45 -12.99
CA LEU A 33 5.80 3.27 -12.61
C LEU A 33 7.10 3.12 -13.42
N LYS A 34 7.20 3.71 -14.62
CA LYS A 34 8.35 3.53 -15.51
C LYS A 34 9.34 4.68 -15.42
N HIS A 35 10.59 4.43 -15.78
CA HIS A 35 11.56 5.50 -16.04
C HIS A 35 11.11 6.41 -17.19
N PRO A 36 11.41 7.73 -17.13
CA PRO A 36 12.22 8.41 -16.11
C PRO A 36 11.45 8.81 -14.84
N HIS A 37 10.13 8.66 -14.83
CA HIS A 37 9.26 9.22 -13.80
C HIS A 37 9.31 8.46 -12.47
N CYS A 38 9.67 7.17 -12.49
CA CYS A 38 10.00 6.38 -11.28
C CYS A 38 10.96 7.15 -10.32
N ALA A 39 11.93 7.90 -10.87
CA ALA A 39 12.90 8.68 -10.08
C ALA A 39 12.35 9.98 -9.46
N SER A 40 11.18 10.46 -9.93
CA SER A 40 10.53 11.68 -9.43
C SER A 40 9.46 11.42 -8.38
N HIS A 41 9.28 10.15 -8.00
CA HIS A 41 8.25 9.77 -7.04
C HIS A 41 8.62 10.21 -5.61
N PRO A 42 7.62 10.58 -4.79
CA PRO A 42 7.80 10.71 -3.36
C PRO A 42 8.37 9.41 -2.78
N ASP A 43 9.19 9.52 -1.73
CA ASP A 43 9.84 8.37 -1.09
C ASP A 43 8.86 7.22 -0.77
N HIS A 44 7.60 7.54 -0.46
CA HIS A 44 6.58 6.57 -0.05
C HIS A 44 5.28 6.78 -0.86
N ILE A 45 4.82 5.73 -1.55
CA ILE A 45 3.58 5.71 -2.32
C ILE A 45 2.69 4.56 -1.85
N VAL A 46 1.38 4.81 -1.83
CA VAL A 46 0.38 3.77 -1.58
C VAL A 46 -0.56 3.69 -2.77
N ILE A 47 -0.73 2.49 -3.33
CA ILE A 47 -1.67 2.20 -4.42
C ILE A 47 -2.82 1.38 -3.88
N ILE A 48 -4.05 1.86 -4.07
CA ILE A 48 -5.27 1.19 -3.59
C ILE A 48 -6.06 0.67 -4.79
N LEU A 49 -6.08 -0.65 -4.97
CA LEU A 49 -6.87 -1.29 -6.03
C LEU A 49 -8.31 -1.53 -5.54
N ARG A 50 -9.27 -0.79 -6.09
CA ARG A 50 -10.71 -0.93 -5.79
C ARG A 50 -11.47 -1.60 -6.94
N GLY A 51 -12.67 -2.13 -6.67
CA GLY A 51 -13.47 -2.88 -7.65
C GLY A 51 -14.28 -4.02 -7.03
N LEU A 52 -15.09 -4.70 -7.84
CA LEU A 52 -15.87 -5.87 -7.41
C LEU A 52 -14.96 -7.05 -7.01
N PRO A 53 -15.42 -7.95 -6.13
CA PRO A 53 -14.73 -9.22 -5.89
C PRO A 53 -14.61 -10.02 -7.19
N GLY A 54 -13.53 -10.78 -7.36
CA GLY A 54 -13.25 -11.52 -8.59
C GLY A 54 -12.62 -10.70 -9.73
N ASN A 55 -12.56 -9.37 -9.63
CA ASN A 55 -11.94 -8.51 -10.66
C ASN A 55 -10.40 -8.49 -10.62
N ARG A 56 -9.79 -9.61 -10.21
CA ARG A 56 -8.35 -9.89 -10.33
C ARG A 56 -7.41 -8.82 -9.73
N LYS A 57 -7.86 -8.03 -8.75
CA LYS A 57 -7.04 -7.01 -8.07
C LYS A 57 -5.71 -7.57 -7.57
N SER A 58 -5.74 -8.75 -6.94
CA SER A 58 -4.55 -9.43 -6.42
C SER A 58 -3.58 -9.83 -7.54
N TYR A 59 -4.09 -10.13 -8.73
CA TYR A 59 -3.25 -10.38 -9.90
C TYR A 59 -2.60 -9.08 -10.40
N THR A 60 -3.35 -7.99 -10.50
CA THR A 60 -2.79 -6.68 -10.87
C THR A 60 -1.75 -6.19 -9.86
N ALA A 61 -1.97 -6.40 -8.55
CA ALA A 61 -0.99 -6.10 -7.52
C ALA A 61 0.32 -6.89 -7.70
N LYS A 62 0.22 -8.18 -8.04
CA LYS A 62 1.40 -9.02 -8.34
C LYS A 62 2.13 -8.56 -9.60
N LEU A 63 1.40 -8.17 -10.65
CA LEU A 63 2.02 -7.61 -11.86
C LEU A 63 2.77 -6.32 -11.57
N LEU A 64 2.16 -5.43 -10.78
CA LEU A 64 2.77 -4.18 -10.35
C LEU A 64 4.04 -4.42 -9.54
N HIS A 65 4.01 -5.40 -8.63
CA HIS A 65 5.19 -5.82 -7.88
C HIS A 65 6.31 -6.30 -8.79
N ASN A 66 6.01 -7.21 -9.72
CA ASN A 66 7.01 -7.73 -10.65
C ASN A 66 7.61 -6.60 -11.49
N PHE A 67 6.76 -5.69 -11.95
CA PHE A 67 7.18 -4.55 -12.75
C PHE A 67 8.16 -3.64 -11.98
N GLU A 68 7.89 -3.33 -10.71
CA GLU A 68 8.79 -2.52 -9.88
C GLU A 68 10.13 -3.23 -9.64
N VAL A 69 10.09 -4.54 -9.38
CA VAL A 69 11.29 -5.36 -9.17
C VAL A 69 12.12 -5.47 -10.46
N GLU A 70 11.49 -5.63 -11.62
CA GLU A 70 12.15 -5.67 -12.93
C GLU A 70 12.86 -4.35 -13.27
N ASN A 71 12.32 -3.22 -12.81
CA ASN A 71 12.96 -1.91 -12.96
C ASN A 71 14.12 -1.67 -11.96
N GLY A 72 14.44 -2.65 -11.11
CA GLY A 72 15.47 -2.52 -10.08
C GLY A 72 15.02 -1.75 -8.82
N GLY A 73 13.71 -1.53 -8.68
CA GLY A 73 13.11 -0.91 -7.50
C GLY A 73 13.05 -1.85 -6.30
N THR A 74 12.71 -1.30 -5.13
CA THR A 74 12.46 -2.11 -3.94
C THR A 74 11.12 -2.81 -4.08
N ALA A 75 11.07 -4.12 -3.81
CA ALA A 75 9.83 -4.90 -3.87
C ALA A 75 8.72 -4.26 -3.00
N PRO A 76 7.59 -3.84 -3.60
CA PRO A 76 6.53 -3.16 -2.87
C PRO A 76 5.80 -4.15 -1.95
N ARG A 77 5.40 -3.66 -0.76
CA ARG A 77 4.57 -4.44 0.17
C ARG A 77 3.16 -4.57 -0.39
N ILE A 78 2.67 -5.81 -0.53
CA ILE A 78 1.29 -6.08 -0.92
C ILE A 78 0.51 -6.47 0.34
N HIS A 79 -0.62 -5.79 0.58
CA HIS A 79 -1.56 -6.11 1.64
C HIS A 79 -2.94 -6.35 1.03
N SER A 80 -3.61 -7.43 1.42
CA SER A 80 -4.98 -7.70 1.01
C SER A 80 -5.96 -7.27 2.10
N MET A 81 -7.07 -6.61 1.73
CA MET A 81 -8.05 -6.16 2.72
C MET A 81 -8.78 -7.34 3.37
N ASP A 82 -8.94 -8.45 2.65
CA ASP A 82 -9.51 -9.70 3.15
C ASP A 82 -8.68 -10.34 4.28
N GLU A 83 -7.36 -10.18 4.28
CA GLU A 83 -6.47 -10.72 5.33
C GLU A 83 -6.74 -10.11 6.71
N TYR A 84 -7.33 -8.91 6.76
CA TYR A 84 -7.70 -8.22 8.00
C TYR A 84 -9.14 -8.50 8.43
N PHE A 85 -9.95 -9.16 7.60
CA PHE A 85 -11.38 -9.36 7.88
C PHE A 85 -11.68 -10.62 8.70
N MET A 86 -10.69 -11.49 8.93
CA MET A 86 -10.82 -12.66 9.79
C MET A 86 -10.38 -12.33 11.22
N THR A 87 -11.17 -11.52 11.92
CA THR A 87 -11.18 -11.58 13.39
C THR A 87 -12.37 -12.45 13.77
N GLU A 88 -12.10 -13.73 13.97
CA GLU A 88 -12.99 -14.58 14.74
C GLU A 88 -13.15 -13.91 16.11
N VAL A 89 -14.28 -13.25 16.35
CA VAL A 89 -14.66 -12.84 17.71
C VAL A 89 -15.15 -14.12 18.37
N GLU A 90 -14.21 -14.88 18.92
CA GLU A 90 -14.55 -15.97 19.80
C GLU A 90 -15.02 -15.39 21.14
N SER A 91 -16.28 -15.70 21.45
CA SER A 91 -17.00 -15.58 22.74
C SER A 91 -17.54 -14.22 23.16
#